data_AF-A0A4Y2LA88-F1
#
_entry.id   AF-A0A4Y2LA88-F1
#
_cell.length_a   1.000
_cell.length_b   1.000
_cell.length_c   1.000
_cell.angle_alpha   90.00
_cell.angle_beta   90.00
_cell.angle_gamma   90.00
#
_symmetry.space_group_name_H-M   'P 1'
#
loop_
_entity.id
_entity.type
_entity.pdbx_description
1 polymer ?
#
loop_
_entity_poly.entity_id
_entity_poly.type
_entity_poly.pdbx_seq_one_letter_code
_entity_poly.pdbx_strand_id
1 'polypeptide(L)'
;METKRLMKKKATVCKLDLKGVNPDLFDEFKSLRSSVKYNIQKDYNTYLRHTENNLSADPKTFWSYFKNKNINSSDSLFYNNVRYENYDDSANAFADYFSSVFKPSTDFSGNDECKSNCVGDIVKIESITYDDVVLAIRELKSSLTVAVDNIPSFVIKGCAEFLIFPLLVLFNL
;
A
#
# COMPACT_ATOMS: atom_id res chain seq x y z
N MET A 1 -1.75 -21.77 11.39
CA MET A 1 -1.36 -23.15 11.76
C MET A 1 -1.98 -24.18 10.81
N GLU A 2 -3.26 -24.01 10.43
CA GLU A 2 -3.98 -24.96 9.55
C GLU A 2 -3.45 -25.03 8.11
N THR A 3 -3.15 -23.89 7.47
CA THR A 3 -2.65 -23.84 6.08
C THR A 3 -1.34 -24.60 5.89
N LYS A 4 -0.39 -24.47 6.83
CA LYS A 4 0.89 -25.22 6.82
C LYS A 4 0.67 -26.72 6.98
N ARG A 5 -0.30 -27.14 7.80
CA ARG A 5 -0.67 -28.55 7.97
C ARG A 5 -1.25 -29.12 6.68
N LEU A 6 -2.17 -28.40 6.04
CA LEU A 6 -2.77 -28.80 4.75
C LEU A 6 -1.72 -28.85 3.64
N MET A 7 -0.76 -27.91 3.59
CA MET A 7 0.35 -27.95 2.63
C MET A 7 1.21 -29.21 2.80
N LYS A 8 1.56 -29.57 4.04
CA LYS A 8 2.30 -30.80 4.34
C LYS A 8 1.51 -32.03 3.91
N LYS A 9 0.22 -32.11 4.27
CA LYS A 9 -0.66 -33.23 3.90
C LYS A 9 -0.77 -33.36 2.37
N LYS A 10 -1.02 -32.25 1.66
CA LYS A 10 -1.06 -32.21 0.19
C LYS A 10 0.24 -32.71 -0.44
N ALA A 11 1.39 -32.34 0.11
CA ALA A 11 2.69 -32.79 -0.40
C ALA A 11 2.90 -34.30 -0.22
N THR A 12 2.45 -34.87 0.90
CA THR A 12 2.48 -36.31 1.15
C THR A 12 1.57 -37.06 0.17
N VAL A 13 0.31 -36.63 0.00
CA VAL A 13 -0.64 -37.29 -0.91
C VAL A 13 -0.16 -37.22 -2.36
N CYS A 14 0.38 -36.08 -2.81
CA CYS A 14 1.00 -35.95 -4.15
C CYS A 14 2.11 -36.99 -4.39
N LYS A 15 2.97 -37.23 -3.38
CA LYS A 15 4.04 -38.24 -3.49
C LYS A 15 3.53 -39.68 -3.54
N LEU A 16 2.36 -39.96 -2.96
CA LEU A 16 1.73 -41.28 -2.97
C LEU A 16 0.95 -41.52 -4.27
N ASP A 17 0.23 -40.50 -4.74
CA ASP A 17 -0.49 -40.49 -6.02
C ASP A 17 0.46 -40.75 -7.21
N LEU A 18 1.63 -40.08 -7.24
CA LEU A 18 2.67 -40.30 -8.25
C LEU A 18 3.24 -41.72 -8.28
N LYS A 19 3.06 -42.51 -7.21
CA LYS A 19 3.48 -43.92 -7.16
C LYS A 19 2.42 -44.89 -7.70
N GLY A 20 1.25 -44.39 -8.13
CA GLY A 20 0.19 -45.19 -8.76
C GLY A 20 -0.54 -46.14 -7.80
N VAL A 21 -0.53 -45.85 -6.50
CA VAL A 21 -0.96 -46.80 -5.46
C VAL A 21 -2.49 -46.92 -5.35
N ASN A 22 -3.26 -45.86 -5.62
CA ASN A 22 -4.72 -45.86 -5.54
C ASN A 22 -5.35 -44.66 -6.31
N PRO A 23 -6.36 -44.86 -7.18
CA PRO A 23 -7.10 -43.77 -7.84
C PRO A 23 -7.78 -42.76 -6.89
N ASP A 24 -8.18 -43.15 -5.67
CA ASP A 24 -8.79 -42.25 -4.68
C ASP A 24 -7.83 -41.15 -4.19
N LEU A 25 -6.51 -41.38 -4.30
CA LEU A 25 -5.48 -40.43 -3.88
C LEU A 25 -5.45 -39.18 -4.77
N PHE A 26 -5.83 -39.33 -6.05
CA PHE A 26 -5.89 -38.21 -6.98
C PHE A 26 -7.01 -37.22 -6.59
N ASP A 27 -8.19 -37.74 -6.24
CA ASP A 27 -9.31 -36.92 -5.78
C ASP A 27 -9.03 -36.27 -4.42
N GLU A 28 -8.38 -37.00 -3.49
CA GLU A 28 -7.91 -36.40 -2.23
C GLU A 28 -6.88 -35.29 -2.50
N PHE A 29 -5.92 -35.50 -3.40
CA PHE A 29 -4.94 -34.49 -3.78
C PHE A 29 -5.62 -33.24 -4.35
N LYS A 30 -6.61 -33.41 -5.25
CA LYS A 30 -7.37 -32.32 -5.85
C LYS A 30 -8.13 -31.52 -4.79
N SER A 31 -8.79 -32.20 -3.85
CA SER A 31 -9.47 -31.57 -2.71
C SER A 31 -8.51 -30.80 -1.81
N LEU A 32 -7.36 -31.39 -1.46
CA LEU A 32 -6.32 -30.74 -0.66
C LEU A 32 -5.71 -29.55 -1.38
N ARG A 33 -5.50 -29.63 -2.70
CA ARG A 33 -5.00 -28.51 -3.52
C ARG A 33 -5.98 -27.35 -3.49
N SER A 34 -7.26 -27.60 -3.69
CA SER A 34 -8.31 -26.57 -3.63
C SER A 34 -8.38 -25.93 -2.24
N SER A 35 -8.34 -26.75 -1.19
CA SER A 35 -8.36 -26.30 0.20
C SER A 35 -7.14 -25.43 0.54
N VAL A 36 -5.94 -25.84 0.11
CA VAL A 36 -4.72 -25.05 0.31
C VAL A 36 -4.81 -23.71 -0.43
N LYS A 37 -5.26 -23.70 -1.70
CA LYS A 37 -5.41 -22.47 -2.48
C LYS A 37 -6.40 -21.50 -1.82
N TYR A 38 -7.54 -22.01 -1.38
CA TYR A 38 -8.54 -21.22 -0.67
C TYR A 38 -7.98 -20.63 0.63
N ASN A 39 -7.33 -21.43 1.47
CA ASN A 39 -6.79 -20.95 2.74
C ASN A 39 -5.66 -19.95 2.55
N ILE A 40 -4.76 -20.13 1.56
CA ILE A 40 -3.73 -19.14 1.23
C ILE A 40 -4.39 -17.80 0.86
N GLN A 41 -5.40 -17.82 -0.02
CA GLN A 41 -6.10 -16.60 -0.42
C GLN A 41 -6.81 -15.94 0.77
N LYS A 42 -7.48 -16.74 1.61
CA LYS A 42 -8.18 -16.27 2.80
C LYS A 42 -7.22 -15.63 3.80
N ASP A 43 -6.12 -16.30 4.12
CA ASP A 43 -5.09 -15.81 5.03
C ASP A 43 -4.47 -14.52 4.49
N TYR A 44 -4.21 -14.47 3.18
CA TYR A 44 -3.68 -13.27 2.52
C TYR A 44 -4.65 -12.09 2.57
N ASN A 45 -5.93 -12.31 2.25
CA ASN A 45 -6.96 -11.26 2.35
C ASN A 45 -7.13 -10.76 3.79
N THR A 46 -7.00 -11.66 4.77
CA THR A 46 -7.04 -11.32 6.19
C THR A 46 -5.85 -10.45 6.57
N TYR A 47 -4.65 -10.81 6.10
CA TYR A 47 -3.44 -9.99 6.26
C TYR A 47 -3.58 -8.60 5.62
N LEU A 48 -4.14 -8.51 4.41
CA LEU A 48 -4.38 -7.23 3.73
C LEU A 48 -5.31 -6.34 4.55
N ARG A 49 -6.48 -6.85 4.94
CA ARG A 49 -7.43 -6.10 5.79
C ARG A 49 -6.81 -5.65 7.10
N HIS A 50 -6.02 -6.52 7.73
CA HIS A 50 -5.30 -6.15 8.95
C HIS A 50 -4.28 -5.03 8.72
N THR A 51 -3.57 -5.07 7.59
CA THR A 51 -2.58 -4.04 7.23
C THR A 51 -3.26 -2.71 6.90
N GLU A 52 -4.40 -2.75 6.21
CA GLU A 52 -5.22 -1.57 5.88
C GLU A 52 -5.83 -0.94 7.14
N ASN A 53 -6.47 -1.75 7.99
CA ASN A 53 -7.13 -1.27 9.20
C ASN A 53 -6.13 -0.72 10.24
N ASN A 54 -4.90 -1.24 10.25
CA ASN A 54 -3.86 -0.77 11.17
C ASN A 54 -2.97 0.33 10.56
N LEU A 55 -3.31 0.87 9.38
CA LEU A 55 -2.51 1.89 8.72
C LEU A 55 -2.27 3.11 9.62
N SER A 56 -3.29 3.57 10.36
CA SER A 56 -3.16 4.72 11.26
C SER A 56 -2.35 4.41 12.52
N ALA A 57 -2.41 3.17 13.04
CA ALA A 57 -1.74 2.78 14.28
C ALA A 57 -0.30 2.29 14.07
N ASP A 58 -0.04 1.56 12.98
CA ASP A 58 1.28 1.06 12.61
C ASP A 58 1.52 1.18 11.08
N PRO A 59 1.74 2.41 10.59
CA PRO A 59 1.99 2.65 9.17
C PRO A 59 3.24 1.94 8.64
N LYS A 60 4.17 1.52 9.52
CA LYS A 60 5.39 0.81 9.10
C LYS A 60 5.07 -0.53 8.46
N THR A 61 4.06 -1.24 8.95
CA THR A 61 3.63 -2.53 8.37
C THR A 61 3.10 -2.36 6.94
N PHE A 62 2.30 -1.33 6.71
CA PHE A 62 1.82 -0.96 5.39
C PHE A 62 2.97 -0.62 4.42
N TRP A 63 3.89 0.25 4.84
CA TRP A 63 5.05 0.61 4.00
C TRP A 63 6.00 -0.55 3.78
N SER A 64 6.15 -1.46 4.75
CA SER A 64 6.92 -2.69 4.59
C SER A 64 6.28 -3.61 3.54
N TYR A 65 4.96 -3.79 3.59
CA TYR A 65 4.22 -4.53 2.57
C TYR A 65 4.42 -3.93 1.17
N PHE A 66 4.26 -2.62 1.04
CA PHE A 66 4.41 -1.93 -0.24
C PHE A 66 5.84 -2.03 -0.78
N LYS A 67 6.85 -1.84 0.07
CA LYS A 67 8.27 -1.96 -0.30
C LYS A 67 8.66 -3.37 -0.75
N ASN A 68 8.08 -4.39 -0.11
CA ASN A 68 8.35 -5.80 -0.45
C ASN A 68 7.52 -6.29 -1.63
N LYS A 69 6.49 -5.54 -2.02
CA LYS A 69 5.78 -5.80 -3.26
C LYS A 69 6.77 -5.49 -4.38
N ASN A 70 7.22 -6.53 -5.09
CA ASN A 70 7.91 -6.38 -6.38
C ASN A 70 6.90 -5.77 -7.35
N ILE A 71 6.69 -4.46 -7.21
CA ILE A 71 6.26 -3.63 -8.31
C ILE A 71 7.50 -3.66 -9.19
N ASN A 72 7.55 -4.64 -10.09
CA ASN A 72 8.38 -4.49 -11.28
C ASN A 72 7.86 -3.19 -11.88
N SER A 73 8.50 -2.07 -11.54
CA SER A 73 8.22 -0.80 -12.18
C SER A 73 8.48 -1.11 -13.63
N SER A 74 7.42 -1.21 -14.41
CA SER A 74 7.64 -1.22 -15.85
C SER A 74 8.28 0.13 -16.09
N ASP A 75 9.53 0.12 -16.54
CA ASP A 75 10.25 1.33 -16.99
C ASP A 75 9.48 2.05 -18.11
N SER A 76 8.37 1.46 -18.57
CA SER A 76 7.47 2.03 -19.54
C SER A 76 6.03 2.20 -19.01
N LEU A 77 5.50 3.41 -19.18
CA LEU A 77 4.09 3.74 -19.01
C LEU A 77 3.36 3.52 -20.34
N PHE A 78 2.12 3.03 -20.28
CA PHE A 78 1.24 2.96 -21.45
C PHE A 78 0.02 3.85 -21.26
N TYR A 79 -0.16 4.83 -22.15
CA TYR A 79 -1.31 5.73 -22.15
C TYR A 79 -1.69 6.08 -23.60
N ASN A 80 -2.99 6.10 -23.92
CA ASN A 80 -3.51 6.35 -25.28
C ASN A 80 -2.82 5.53 -26.39
N ASN A 81 -2.56 4.24 -26.13
CA ASN A 81 -1.82 3.32 -27.03
C ASN A 81 -0.37 3.72 -27.34
N VAL A 82 0.19 4.68 -26.60
CA VAL A 82 1.60 5.08 -26.68
C VAL A 82 2.34 4.50 -25.48
N ARG A 83 3.55 3.98 -25.75
CA ARG A 83 4.50 3.56 -24.72
C ARG A 83 5.47 4.71 -24.46
N TYR A 84 5.60 5.11 -23.20
CA TYR A 84 6.53 6.12 -22.73
C TYR A 84 7.61 5.44 -21.91
N GLU A 85 8.87 5.54 -22.33
CA GLU A 85 10.02 4.91 -21.65
C GLU A 85 10.89 5.94 -20.90
N ASN A 86 10.58 7.23 -21.08
CA ASN A 86 11.25 8.34 -20.41
C ASN A 86 10.41 8.83 -19.22
N TYR A 87 11.08 9.18 -18.12
CA TYR A 87 10.45 9.72 -16.91
C TYR A 87 9.67 11.02 -17.14
N ASP A 88 10.22 11.95 -17.92
CA ASP A 88 9.59 13.25 -18.22
C ASP A 88 8.32 13.06 -19.06
N ASP A 89 8.40 12.25 -20.10
CA ASP A 89 7.24 11.96 -20.95
C ASP A 89 6.17 11.18 -20.19
N SER A 90 6.58 10.28 -19.28
CA SER A 90 5.66 9.57 -18.38
C SER A 90 4.95 10.55 -17.44
N ALA A 91 5.68 11.50 -16.85
CA ALA A 91 5.12 12.53 -15.98
C ALA A 91 4.12 13.42 -16.75
N ASN A 92 4.44 13.80 -17.97
CA ASN A 92 3.53 14.56 -18.84
C ASN A 92 2.27 13.75 -19.19
N ALA A 93 2.40 12.48 -19.55
CA ALA A 93 1.25 11.61 -19.83
C ALA A 93 0.34 11.44 -18.59
N PHE A 94 0.91 11.36 -17.39
CA PHE A 94 0.14 11.42 -16.15
C PHE A 94 -0.58 12.76 -15.99
N ALA A 95 0.11 13.89 -16.20
CA ALA A 95 -0.49 15.21 -16.10
C ALA A 95 -1.66 15.40 -17.09
N ASP A 96 -1.50 14.94 -18.33
CA ASP A 96 -2.54 14.95 -19.36
C ASP A 96 -3.75 14.10 -18.94
N TYR A 97 -3.51 12.88 -18.45
CA TYR A 97 -4.58 12.03 -17.95
C TYR A 97 -5.32 12.69 -16.78
N PHE A 98 -4.59 13.13 -15.75
CA PHE A 98 -5.20 13.72 -14.56
C PHE A 98 -5.97 15.01 -14.90
N SER A 99 -5.38 15.90 -15.69
CA SER A 99 -6.07 17.12 -16.12
C SER A 99 -7.36 16.82 -16.91
N SER A 100 -7.40 15.73 -17.70
CA SER A 100 -8.59 15.34 -18.45
C SER A 100 -9.74 14.83 -17.58
N VAL A 101 -9.45 14.29 -16.39
CA VAL A 101 -10.47 13.75 -15.47
C VAL A 101 -10.87 14.75 -14.37
N PHE A 102 -10.13 15.83 -14.19
CA PHE A 102 -10.49 16.92 -13.29
C PHE A 102 -11.42 17.91 -14.00
N LYS A 103 -12.49 18.32 -13.31
CA LYS A 103 -13.35 19.41 -13.80
C LYS A 103 -12.59 20.74 -13.72
N PRO A 104 -12.78 21.65 -14.68
CA PRO A 104 -12.27 23.02 -14.57
C PRO A 104 -12.78 23.70 -13.29
N SER A 105 -11.89 24.44 -12.62
CA SER A 105 -12.16 25.14 -11.35
C SER A 105 -13.29 26.18 -11.36
N THR A 106 -13.94 26.40 -12.51
CA THR A 106 -15.09 27.31 -12.64
C THR A 106 -16.42 26.68 -12.19
N ASP A 107 -16.47 25.35 -12.01
CA ASP A 107 -17.69 24.61 -11.71
C ASP A 107 -17.76 24.14 -10.24
N PHE A 108 -17.33 24.99 -9.29
CA PHE A 108 -17.56 24.73 -7.87
C PHE A 108 -19.06 24.89 -7.53
N SER A 109 -19.87 23.90 -7.89
CA SER A 109 -21.10 23.65 -7.14
C SER A 109 -20.66 23.03 -5.81
N GLY A 110 -20.97 23.67 -4.68
CA GLY A 110 -20.52 23.26 -3.33
C GLY A 110 -20.99 21.88 -2.84
N ASN A 111 -21.43 21.00 -3.74
CA ASN A 111 -21.94 19.66 -3.50
C ASN A 111 -21.20 18.59 -4.34
N ASP A 112 -19.94 18.82 -4.72
CA ASP A 112 -19.12 17.76 -5.32
C ASP A 112 -18.68 16.76 -4.23
N GLU A 113 -19.64 15.97 -3.74
CA GLU A 113 -19.35 14.67 -3.14
C GLU A 113 -18.57 13.88 -4.19
N CYS A 114 -17.30 13.61 -3.92
CA CYS A 114 -16.52 12.65 -4.69
C CYS A 114 -17.24 11.30 -4.55
N LYS A 115 -18.14 10.98 -5.50
CA LYS A 115 -18.75 9.67 -5.65
C LYS A 115 -17.70 8.72 -6.20
N SER A 116 -16.71 8.46 -5.36
CA SER A 116 -15.74 7.43 -5.56
C SER A 116 -16.49 6.11 -5.52
N ASN A 117 -16.58 5.42 -6.66
CA ASN A 117 -17.08 4.05 -6.74
C ASN A 117 -16.12 3.05 -6.06
N CYS A 118 -15.08 3.55 -5.37
CA CYS A 118 -14.23 2.76 -4.50
C CYS A 118 -15.04 2.33 -3.27
N VAL A 119 -15.62 1.12 -3.33
CA VAL A 119 -16.16 0.39 -2.17
C VAL A 119 -15.02 -0.11 -1.27
N GLY A 120 -13.99 0.71 -1.08
CA GLY A 120 -12.84 0.46 -0.22
C GLY A 120 -12.83 1.53 0.85
N ASP A 121 -12.80 1.10 2.11
CA ASP A 121 -12.75 1.96 3.29
C ASP A 121 -11.75 3.10 3.05
N ILE A 122 -12.26 4.32 2.88
CA ILE A 122 -11.42 5.52 2.80
C ILE A 122 -10.64 5.54 4.10
N VAL A 123 -9.32 5.46 4.01
CA VAL A 123 -8.44 5.62 5.16
C VAL A 123 -8.66 7.03 5.67
N LYS A 124 -9.44 7.15 6.75
CA LYS A 124 -9.60 8.41 7.46
C LYS A 124 -8.34 8.62 8.27
N ILE A 125 -7.48 9.48 7.76
CA ILE A 125 -6.41 10.06 8.56
C ILE A 125 -7.13 11.02 9.51
N GLU A 126 -7.04 10.74 10.82
CA GLU A 126 -7.58 11.64 11.84
C GLU A 126 -6.82 12.98 11.79
N SER A 127 -7.47 14.05 12.26
CA SER A 127 -6.81 15.35 12.35
C SER A 127 -5.56 15.24 13.22
N ILE A 128 -4.43 15.70 12.71
CA ILE A 128 -3.16 15.68 13.44
C ILE A 128 -3.26 16.64 14.62
N THR A 129 -2.87 16.18 15.82
CA THR A 129 -2.86 17.01 17.02
C THR A 129 -1.51 17.71 17.22
N TYR A 130 -1.47 18.71 18.10
CA TYR A 130 -0.22 19.36 18.50
C TYR A 130 0.80 18.36 19.04
N ASP A 131 0.36 17.43 19.89
CA ASP A 131 1.23 16.43 20.50
C ASP A 131 1.81 15.44 19.48
N ASP A 132 1.04 15.11 18.43
CA ASP A 132 1.53 14.28 17.33
C ASP A 132 2.69 14.95 16.59
N VAL A 133 2.59 16.25 16.32
CA VAL A 133 3.65 17.02 15.66
C VAL A 133 4.89 17.11 16.55
N VAL A 134 4.70 17.38 17.85
CA VAL A 134 5.80 17.40 18.83
C VAL A 134 6.51 16.05 18.89
N LEU A 135 5.74 14.97 18.99
CA LEU A 135 6.26 13.61 19.05
C LEU A 135 7.03 13.27 17.77
N ALA A 136 6.48 13.56 16.59
CA ALA A 136 7.10 13.31 15.30
C ALA A 136 8.44 14.05 15.17
N ILE A 137 8.49 15.34 15.51
CA ILE A 137 9.74 16.12 15.48
C ILE A 137 10.77 15.53 16.45
N ARG A 138 10.35 15.10 17.65
CA ARG A 138 11.23 14.47 18.64
C ARG A 138 11.83 13.15 18.12
N GLU A 139 11.03 12.34 17.42
CA GLU A 139 11.43 11.04 16.88
C GLU A 139 12.27 11.12 15.60
N LEU A 140 12.32 12.27 14.92
CA LEU A 140 13.19 12.46 13.76
C LEU A 140 14.63 12.05 14.08
N LYS A 141 15.28 11.30 13.18
CA LYS A 141 16.70 11.01 13.35
C LYS A 141 17.47 12.33 13.31
N SER A 142 18.39 12.57 14.24
CA SER A 142 19.29 13.73 14.16
C SER A 142 20.35 13.49 13.09
N SER A 143 20.01 13.74 11.83
CA SER A 143 20.90 13.55 10.69
C SER A 143 21.29 14.89 10.07
N LEU A 144 22.57 14.98 9.70
CA LEU A 144 23.10 16.04 8.83
C LEU A 144 22.81 15.77 7.35
N THR A 145 22.39 14.54 7.01
CA THR A 145 21.99 14.20 5.65
C THR A 145 20.73 14.95 5.28
N VAL A 146 20.76 15.46 4.06
CA VAL A 146 19.74 16.31 3.48
C VAL A 146 18.79 15.44 2.65
N ALA A 147 17.48 15.65 2.79
CA ALA A 147 16.48 14.97 1.97
C ALA A 147 16.19 15.77 0.68
N VAL A 148 15.15 15.39 -0.06
CA VAL A 148 14.75 16.04 -1.32
C VAL A 148 14.35 17.52 -1.15
N ASP A 149 14.04 17.94 0.07
CA ASP A 149 13.66 19.30 0.46
C ASP A 149 14.86 20.22 0.71
N ASN A 150 16.08 19.70 0.63
CA ASN A 150 17.30 20.38 0.99
C ASN A 150 17.40 20.82 2.48
N ILE A 151 16.61 20.24 3.38
CA ILE A 151 16.56 20.60 4.80
C ILE A 151 17.04 19.41 5.67
N PRO A 152 18.13 19.57 6.44
CA PRO A 152 18.54 18.56 7.39
C PRO A 152 17.53 18.39 8.53
N SER A 153 17.24 17.15 8.90
CA SER A 153 16.38 16.80 10.04
C SER A 153 16.76 17.46 11.38
N PHE A 154 18.05 17.75 11.61
CA PHE A 154 18.48 18.45 12.83
C PHE A 154 17.97 19.90 12.90
N VAL A 155 17.77 20.57 11.75
CA VAL A 155 17.24 21.94 11.68
C VAL A 155 15.79 21.94 12.13
N ILE A 156 15.00 20.96 11.66
CA ILE A 156 13.60 20.79 12.08
C ILE A 156 13.51 20.58 13.59
N LYS A 157 14.42 19.77 14.16
CA LYS A 157 14.52 19.58 15.61
C LYS A 157 14.91 20.84 16.37
N GLY A 158 15.92 21.58 15.89
CA GLY A 158 16.40 22.80 16.54
C GLY A 158 15.39 23.94 16.50
N CYS A 159 14.59 24.01 15.43
CA CYS A 159 13.56 25.03 15.23
C CYS A 159 12.15 24.55 15.60
N ALA A 160 12.03 23.46 16.37
CA ALA A 160 10.74 22.83 16.67
C ALA A 160 9.71 23.84 17.21
N GLU A 161 10.12 24.71 18.14
CA GLU A 161 9.26 25.73 18.75
C GLU A 161 8.58 26.67 17.74
N PHE A 162 9.24 26.94 16.61
CA PHE A 162 8.71 27.81 15.55
C PHE A 162 7.96 27.01 14.47
N LEU A 163 8.26 25.72 14.32
CA LEU A 163 7.74 24.88 13.23
C LEU A 163 6.49 24.08 13.62
N ILE A 164 6.27 23.80 14.91
CA ILE A 164 5.13 22.97 15.34
C ILE A 164 3.79 23.55 14.86
N PHE A 165 3.56 24.85 15.07
CA PHE A 165 2.28 25.46 14.69
C PHE A 165 2.05 25.52 13.16
N PRO A 166 3.02 25.99 12.34
CA PRO A 166 2.89 25.91 10.88
C PRO A 166 2.63 24.49 10.36
N LEU A 167 3.33 23.48 10.91
CA LEU A 167 3.15 22.08 10.50
C LEU A 167 1.76 21.56 10.89
N LEU A 168 1.28 21.90 12.09
CA LEU A 168 -0.06 21.53 12.55
C LEU A 168 -1.15 22.07 11.62
N VAL A 169 -1.04 23.32 11.17
CA VAL A 169 -1.99 23.90 10.21
C VAL A 169 -1.88 23.21 8.86
N LEU A 170 -0.65 23.05 8.34
CA LEU A 170 -0.40 22.46 7.02
C LEU A 170 -0.98 21.05 6.88
N PHE A 171 -0.83 20.20 7.90
CA PHE A 171 -1.30 18.81 7.84
C PHE A 171 -2.80 18.63 8.15
N ASN A 172 -3.50 19.71 8.50
CA ASN A 172 -4.94 19.71 8.74
C ASN A 172 -5.72 20.61 7.75
N LEU A 173 -5.12 20.91 6.59
CA LEU A 173 -5.77 21.65 5.50
C LEU A 173 -6.86 20.83 4.79
#